data_AF-A0A9X1XCZ9-F1
#
_entry.id   AF-A0A9X1XCZ9-F1
#
_cell.length_a   1.000
_cell.length_b   1.000
_cell.length_c   1.000
_cell.angle_alpha   90.00
_cell.angle_beta   90.00
_cell.angle_gamma   90.00
#
_symmetry.space_group_name_H-M   'P 1'
#
loop_
_entity.id
_entity.type
_entity.pdbx_description
1 polymer ?
#
loop_
_entity_poly.entity_id
_entity_poly.type
_entity_poly.pdbx_seq_one_letter_code
_entity_poly.pdbx_strand_id
1 'polypeptide(L)'
;MIFVVILGLLFYLYIDREKAKREVPLPAKLHPAVEENKEKLIQRAKEKGISIVITDGFRSIKKQDELYEKGRTKEGDIVTTVKGGESYHNYGLAIDFALQTKEGDVVWDTERDSNRNNKPDWMEVVSIAKTLGFTWGGDWEFKDYPHLQMDFGLSMRDLKNGERPPKQG
;
A
#
# COMPACT_ATOMS: atom_id res chain seq x y z
N MET A 1 13.58 -44.86 -21.01
CA MET A 1 12.91 -44.61 -19.72
C MET A 1 13.79 -43.83 -18.73
N ILE A 2 15.05 -44.22 -18.49
CA ILE A 2 15.96 -43.53 -17.55
C ILE A 2 16.14 -42.03 -17.87
N PHE A 3 16.26 -41.66 -19.15
CA PHE A 3 16.46 -40.27 -19.58
C PHE A 3 15.27 -39.34 -19.26
N VAL A 4 14.03 -39.85 -19.35
CA VAL A 4 12.81 -39.09 -19.04
C VAL A 4 12.67 -38.87 -17.53
N VAL A 5 13.08 -39.85 -16.72
CA VAL A 5 13.10 -39.73 -15.25
C VAL A 5 14.15 -38.71 -14.80
N ILE A 6 15.34 -38.69 -15.42
CA ILE A 6 16.39 -37.70 -15.13
C ILE A 6 15.94 -36.30 -15.52
N LEU A 7 15.33 -36.11 -16.70
CA LEU A 7 14.79 -34.81 -17.11
C LEU A 7 13.66 -34.33 -16.20
N GLY A 8 12.77 -35.25 -15.79
CA GLY A 8 11.71 -34.95 -14.82
C GLY A 8 12.26 -34.56 -13.45
N LEU A 9 13.31 -35.24 -12.98
CA LEU A 9 13.98 -34.92 -11.72
C LEU A 9 14.73 -33.58 -11.81
N LEU A 10 15.45 -33.32 -12.91
CA LEU A 10 16.13 -32.05 -13.14
C LEU A 10 15.15 -30.89 -13.25
N PHE A 11 14.01 -31.10 -13.90
CA PHE A 11 12.94 -30.11 -13.97
C PHE A 11 12.29 -29.89 -12.60
N TYR A 12 12.04 -30.96 -11.83
CA TYR A 12 11.53 -30.85 -10.46
C TYR A 12 12.51 -30.11 -9.56
N LEU A 13 13.81 -30.44 -9.59
CA LEU A 13 14.86 -29.77 -8.83
C LEU A 13 15.05 -28.32 -9.27
N TYR A 14 14.85 -28.01 -10.56
CA TYR A 14 14.83 -26.64 -11.07
C TYR A 14 13.67 -25.85 -10.47
N ILE A 15 12.44 -26.39 -10.52
CA ILE A 15 11.25 -25.76 -9.93
C ILE A 15 11.38 -25.63 -8.40
N ASP A 16 11.91 -26.63 -7.73
CA ASP A 16 12.11 -26.63 -6.27
C ASP A 16 13.20 -25.63 -5.85
N ARG A 17 14.29 -25.53 -6.62
CA ARG A 17 15.34 -24.51 -6.42
C ARG A 17 14.84 -23.09 -6.66
N GLU A 18 13.95 -22.89 -7.62
CA GLU A 18 13.29 -21.59 -7.83
C GLU A 18 12.31 -21.28 -6.70
N LYS A 19 11.57 -22.26 -6.18
CA LYS A 19 10.70 -22.08 -4.99
C LYS A 19 11.48 -21.81 -3.71
N ALA A 20 12.66 -22.43 -3.54
CA ALA A 20 13.51 -22.25 -2.37
C ALA A 20 14.34 -20.95 -2.39
N LYS A 21 14.33 -20.20 -3.51
CA LYS A 21 14.95 -18.88 -3.65
C LYS A 21 13.85 -17.83 -3.73
N ARG A 22 13.60 -17.00 -2.72
CA ARG A 22 14.57 -16.21 -1.96
C ARG A 22 13.93 -15.85 -0.60
N GLU A 23 14.64 -16.06 0.50
CA GLU A 23 14.33 -15.37 1.76
C GLU A 23 14.68 -13.89 1.61
N VAL A 24 13.89 -13.15 0.83
CA VAL A 24 14.06 -11.71 0.67
C VAL A 24 13.55 -11.04 1.95
N PRO A 25 14.40 -10.31 2.68
CA PRO A 25 13.97 -9.61 3.87
C PRO A 25 12.74 -8.75 3.58
N LEU A 26 11.78 -8.77 4.50
CA LEU A 26 10.70 -7.80 4.46
C LEU A 26 11.27 -6.40 4.65
N PRO A 27 10.70 -5.38 3.98
CA PRO A 27 11.11 -4.01 4.22
C PRO A 27 10.78 -3.58 5.65
N ALA A 28 11.48 -2.55 6.12
CA ALA A 28 11.28 -1.96 7.45
C ALA A 28 10.78 -0.51 7.37
N LYS A 29 10.53 0.00 6.17
CA LYS A 29 10.13 1.38 5.87
C LYS A 29 9.48 1.46 4.49
N LEU A 30 8.95 2.63 4.15
CA LEU A 30 8.42 2.91 2.82
C LEU A 30 9.51 2.74 1.74
N HIS A 31 9.09 2.27 0.57
CA HIS A 31 9.93 2.26 -0.61
C HIS A 31 10.28 3.70 -1.02
N PRO A 32 11.52 4.00 -1.46
CA PRO A 32 11.95 5.36 -1.77
C PRO A 32 11.02 6.12 -2.73
N ALA A 33 10.54 5.45 -3.79
CA ALA A 33 9.60 6.06 -4.73
C ALA A 33 8.25 6.43 -4.08
N VAL A 34 7.77 5.60 -3.15
CA VAL A 34 6.52 5.87 -2.40
C VAL A 34 6.74 7.02 -1.43
N GLU A 35 7.89 7.04 -0.74
CA GLU A 35 8.28 8.13 0.15
C GLU A 35 8.39 9.46 -0.59
N GLU A 36 9.07 9.50 -1.74
CA GLU A 36 9.21 10.69 -2.57
C GLU A 36 7.85 11.20 -3.07
N ASN A 37 7.01 10.29 -3.60
CA ASN A 37 5.71 10.67 -4.12
C ASN A 37 4.71 11.05 -3.03
N LYS A 38 4.85 10.50 -1.81
CA LYS A 38 4.11 10.94 -0.63
C LYS A 38 4.44 12.41 -0.30
N GLU A 39 5.71 12.80 -0.30
CA GLU A 39 6.09 14.21 -0.07
C GLU A 39 5.58 15.14 -1.19
N LYS A 40 5.69 14.70 -2.46
CA LYS A 40 5.11 15.45 -3.60
C LYS A 40 3.60 15.60 -3.51
N LEU A 41 2.90 14.58 -3.03
CA LEU A 41 1.45 14.61 -2.84
C LEU A 41 1.07 15.68 -1.82
N ILE A 42 1.73 15.69 -0.65
CA ILE A 42 1.52 16.68 0.40
C ILE A 42 1.79 18.09 -0.14
N GLN A 43 2.91 18.28 -0.83
CA GLN A 43 3.27 19.57 -1.41
C GLN A 43 2.24 20.06 -2.43
N ARG A 44 1.87 19.23 -3.41
CA ARG A 44 0.92 19.61 -4.48
C ARG A 44 -0.51 19.83 -3.95
N ALA A 45 -0.93 19.07 -2.95
CA ALA A 45 -2.20 19.32 -2.26
C ALA A 45 -2.17 20.70 -1.58
N LYS A 46 -1.07 21.02 -0.87
CA LYS A 46 -0.89 22.31 -0.21
C LYS A 46 -0.89 23.48 -1.19
N GLU A 47 -0.29 23.32 -2.37
CA GLU A 47 -0.33 24.31 -3.46
C GLU A 47 -1.75 24.62 -3.95
N LYS A 48 -2.69 23.67 -3.81
CA LYS A 48 -4.12 23.86 -4.06
C LYS A 48 -4.90 24.40 -2.86
N GLY A 49 -4.23 24.73 -1.76
CA GLY A 49 -4.88 25.16 -0.52
C GLY A 49 -5.52 24.02 0.29
N ILE A 50 -5.17 22.76 -0.01
CA ILE A 50 -5.67 21.57 0.69
C ILE A 50 -4.58 21.05 1.61
N SER A 51 -4.87 20.92 2.91
CA SER A 51 -3.96 20.30 3.87
C SER A 51 -4.32 18.83 4.05
N ILE A 52 -3.33 17.95 3.98
CA ILE A 52 -3.48 16.52 4.20
C ILE A 52 -2.46 16.02 5.23
N VAL A 53 -2.79 14.91 5.88
CA VAL A 53 -1.89 14.17 6.75
C VAL A 53 -1.82 12.71 6.28
N ILE A 54 -0.64 12.11 6.39
CA ILE A 54 -0.44 10.68 6.16
C ILE A 54 -0.69 9.96 7.49
N THR A 55 -1.77 9.19 7.54
CA THR A 55 -2.23 8.51 8.76
C THR A 55 -1.58 7.16 8.95
N ASP A 56 -1.18 6.50 7.86
CA ASP A 56 -0.37 5.27 7.90
C ASP A 56 0.54 5.18 6.67
N GLY A 57 1.63 4.43 6.81
CA GLY A 57 2.62 4.20 5.77
C GLY A 57 3.11 2.76 5.83
N PHE A 58 4.40 2.55 6.09
CA PHE A 58 4.89 1.20 6.33
C PHE A 58 4.32 0.62 7.63
N ARG A 59 3.76 -0.59 7.54
CA ARG A 59 3.20 -1.33 8.67
C ARG A 59 3.81 -2.73 8.73
N SER A 60 4.48 -3.09 9.83
CA SER A 60 5.03 -4.44 9.96
C SER A 60 3.93 -5.53 9.94
N ILE A 61 4.32 -6.77 9.60
CA ILE A 61 3.43 -7.95 9.64
C ILE A 61 2.73 -8.05 11.00
N LYS A 62 3.51 -7.97 12.08
CA LYS A 62 2.99 -8.03 13.45
C LYS A 62 1.93 -6.95 13.70
N LYS A 63 2.20 -5.71 13.28
CA LYS A 63 1.24 -4.62 13.48
C LYS A 63 -0.02 -4.80 12.63
N GLN A 64 0.10 -5.37 11.44
CA GLN A 64 -1.06 -5.73 10.61
C GLN A 64 -1.91 -6.82 11.27
N ASP A 65 -1.28 -7.85 11.84
CA ASP A 65 -2.01 -8.89 12.58
C ASP A 65 -2.73 -8.30 13.80
N GLU A 66 -2.09 -7.40 14.54
CA GLU A 66 -2.73 -6.68 15.65
C GLU A 66 -3.95 -5.86 15.21
N LEU A 67 -3.93 -5.26 14.02
CA LEU A 67 -5.10 -4.58 13.45
C LEU A 67 -6.18 -5.57 13.00
N TYR A 68 -5.77 -6.70 12.41
CA TYR A 68 -6.69 -7.75 11.98
C TYR A 68 -7.44 -8.38 13.18
N GLU A 69 -6.83 -8.44 14.35
CA GLU A 69 -7.45 -8.98 15.57
C GLU A 69 -8.57 -8.08 16.14
N LYS A 70 -8.57 -6.77 15.84
CA LYS A 70 -9.62 -5.83 16.33
C LYS A 70 -10.99 -6.19 15.76
N GLY A 71 -12.00 -6.16 16.62
CA GLY A 71 -13.38 -6.55 16.30
C GLY A 71 -13.56 -8.05 16.04
N ARG A 72 -12.52 -8.86 16.27
CA ARG A 72 -12.54 -10.33 16.11
C ARG A 72 -12.17 -11.03 17.41
N THR A 73 -10.89 -10.92 17.80
CA THR A 73 -10.34 -11.51 19.04
C THR A 73 -9.94 -10.46 20.06
N LYS A 74 -9.89 -9.18 19.66
CA LYS A 74 -9.70 -8.00 20.52
C LYS A 74 -10.85 -7.02 20.33
N GLU A 75 -11.14 -6.24 21.36
CA GLU A 75 -12.14 -5.16 21.30
C GLU A 75 -11.77 -4.07 20.28
N GLY A 76 -12.79 -3.33 19.83
CA GLY A 76 -12.69 -2.26 18.85
C GLY A 76 -13.32 -2.62 17.49
N ASP A 77 -13.35 -1.66 16.58
CA ASP A 77 -13.94 -1.86 15.26
C ASP A 77 -13.02 -2.65 14.33
N ILE A 78 -13.62 -3.36 13.36
CA ILE A 78 -12.88 -3.99 12.27
C ILE A 78 -12.33 -2.88 11.37
N VAL A 79 -11.02 -2.65 11.44
CA VAL A 79 -10.31 -1.63 10.63
C VAL A 79 -9.57 -2.24 9.43
N THR A 80 -9.53 -3.57 9.32
CA THR A 80 -8.93 -4.27 8.18
C THR A 80 -9.51 -5.68 8.02
N THR A 81 -9.52 -6.17 6.79
CA THR A 81 -9.96 -7.52 6.43
C THR A 81 -8.81 -8.46 6.08
N VAL A 82 -7.58 -7.94 5.99
CA VAL A 82 -6.39 -8.69 5.56
C VAL A 82 -5.40 -8.89 6.70
N LYS A 83 -4.75 -10.07 6.73
CA LYS A 83 -3.74 -10.44 7.73
C LYS A 83 -2.36 -9.87 7.39
N GLY A 84 -1.42 -9.99 8.32
CA GLY A 84 -0.03 -9.70 8.07
C GLY A 84 0.52 -10.45 6.85
N GLY A 85 1.11 -9.69 5.93
CA GLY A 85 1.69 -10.19 4.68
C GLY A 85 0.75 -10.12 3.48
N GLU A 86 -0.50 -9.74 3.71
CA GLU A 86 -1.56 -9.60 2.69
C GLU A 86 -1.93 -8.12 2.44
N SER A 87 -1.08 -7.18 2.86
CA SER A 87 -1.27 -5.75 2.63
C SER A 87 -0.02 -5.11 2.02
N TYR A 88 -0.19 -4.21 1.05
CA TYR A 88 0.91 -3.42 0.47
C TYR A 88 1.64 -2.55 1.51
N HIS A 89 0.99 -2.18 2.62
CA HIS A 89 1.66 -1.51 3.75
C HIS A 89 2.79 -2.37 4.34
N ASN A 90 2.63 -3.70 4.33
CA ASN A 90 3.66 -4.64 4.82
C ASN A 90 4.90 -4.69 3.95
N TYR A 91 4.78 -4.22 2.71
CA TYR A 91 5.86 -4.14 1.74
C TYR A 91 6.34 -2.71 1.52
N GLY A 92 5.85 -1.74 2.31
CA GLY A 92 6.24 -0.33 2.21
C GLY A 92 5.77 0.34 0.92
N LEU A 93 4.69 -0.16 0.31
CA LEU A 93 4.19 0.25 -1.00
C LEU A 93 2.85 0.98 -0.96
N ALA A 94 2.36 1.29 0.24
CA ALA A 94 1.09 1.98 0.44
C ALA A 94 1.19 3.03 1.54
N ILE A 95 0.31 4.02 1.44
CA ILE A 95 0.08 5.08 2.42
C ILE A 95 -1.43 5.28 2.55
N ASP A 96 -1.85 5.67 3.76
CA ASP A 96 -3.20 6.15 4.01
C ASP A 96 -3.14 7.65 4.24
N PHE A 97 -4.07 8.41 3.66
CA PHE A 97 -4.17 9.85 3.88
C PHE A 97 -5.54 10.25 4.44
N ALA A 98 -5.57 11.41 5.08
CA ALA A 98 -6.79 12.10 5.46
C ALA A 98 -6.63 13.61 5.24
N LEU A 99 -7.75 14.33 5.18
CA LEU A 99 -7.73 15.78 5.15
C LEU A 99 -7.38 16.32 6.54
N GLN A 100 -6.76 17.48 6.58
CA GLN A 100 -6.44 18.18 7.82
C GLN A 100 -7.05 19.58 7.81
N THR A 101 -7.74 19.96 8.88
CA THR A 101 -8.27 21.31 9.05
C THR A 101 -7.16 22.31 9.35
N LYS A 102 -7.46 23.61 9.32
CA LYS A 102 -6.49 24.66 9.67
C LYS A 102 -6.13 24.61 11.15
N GLU A 103 -7.03 24.07 11.97
CA GLU A 103 -6.89 23.86 13.40
C GLU A 103 -6.06 22.61 13.72
N GLY A 104 -5.77 21.77 12.72
CA GLY A 104 -4.95 20.56 12.84
C GLY A 104 -5.75 19.26 12.98
N ASP A 105 -7.08 19.32 12.99
CA ASP A 105 -7.95 18.16 13.13
C ASP A 105 -7.90 17.28 11.88
N VAL A 106 -7.91 15.96 12.08
CA VAL A 106 -7.92 14.98 10.99
C VAL A 106 -9.37 14.66 10.62
N VAL A 107 -9.68 14.72 9.32
CA VAL A 107 -11.04 14.63 8.79
C VAL A 107 -11.09 13.60 7.65
N TRP A 108 -12.07 12.69 7.73
CA TRP A 108 -12.34 11.64 6.74
C TRP A 108 -13.57 11.93 5.85
N ASP A 109 -14.07 13.17 5.87
CA ASP A 109 -15.16 13.63 5.03
C ASP A 109 -14.70 13.77 3.57
N THR A 110 -15.14 12.84 2.71
CA THR A 110 -14.77 12.81 1.30
C THR A 110 -15.42 13.91 0.46
N GLU A 111 -16.48 14.54 0.97
CA GLU A 111 -17.24 15.61 0.28
C GLU A 111 -16.78 17.02 0.68
N ARG A 112 -15.83 17.11 1.61
CA ARG A 112 -15.32 18.38 2.12
C ARG A 112 -14.67 19.22 1.02
N ASP A 113 -15.04 20.50 0.94
CA ASP A 113 -14.46 21.51 0.05
C ASP A 113 -13.90 22.69 0.89
N SER A 114 -12.70 22.53 1.42
CA SER A 114 -12.05 23.53 2.28
C SER A 114 -11.45 24.67 1.47
N ASN A 115 -11.07 24.42 0.21
CA ASN A 115 -10.51 25.43 -0.68
C ASN A 115 -11.60 26.26 -1.41
N ARG A 116 -12.87 25.89 -1.28
CA ARG A 116 -14.08 26.56 -1.77
C ARG A 116 -14.11 26.70 -3.30
N ASN A 117 -13.64 25.68 -4.00
CA ASN A 117 -13.62 25.68 -5.47
C ASN A 117 -14.78 24.88 -6.11
N ASN A 118 -15.75 24.42 -5.30
CA ASN A 118 -16.87 23.56 -5.67
C ASN A 118 -16.45 22.16 -6.12
N LYS A 119 -15.33 21.65 -5.60
CA LYS A 119 -14.89 20.27 -5.78
C LYS A 119 -14.50 19.69 -4.43
N PRO A 120 -14.78 18.41 -4.18
CA PRO A 120 -14.31 17.78 -2.95
C PRO A 120 -12.78 17.71 -2.93
N ASP A 121 -12.17 18.24 -1.86
CA ASP A 121 -10.74 18.24 -1.61
C ASP A 121 -10.17 16.82 -1.73
N TRP A 122 -10.89 15.82 -1.21
CA TRP A 122 -10.50 14.41 -1.27
C TRP A 122 -10.25 13.94 -2.70
N MET A 123 -11.16 14.28 -3.61
CA MET A 123 -11.06 13.89 -5.02
C MET A 123 -9.97 14.65 -5.76
N GLU A 124 -9.66 15.88 -5.36
CA GLU A 124 -8.51 16.60 -5.87
C GLU A 124 -7.18 15.97 -5.43
N VAL A 125 -7.06 15.57 -4.17
CA VAL A 125 -5.89 14.84 -3.65
C VAL A 125 -5.71 13.52 -4.37
N VAL A 126 -6.79 12.76 -4.57
CA VAL A 126 -6.78 11.50 -5.35
C VAL A 126 -6.32 11.75 -6.79
N SER A 127 -6.81 12.80 -7.44
CA SER A 127 -6.39 13.15 -8.80
C SER A 127 -4.88 13.43 -8.86
N ILE A 128 -4.35 14.18 -7.90
CA ILE A 128 -2.90 14.41 -7.77
C ILE A 128 -2.16 13.09 -7.56
N ALA A 129 -2.61 12.25 -6.62
CA ALA A 129 -1.98 10.97 -6.30
C ALA A 129 -1.88 10.06 -7.54
N LYS A 130 -2.96 9.99 -8.34
CA LYS A 130 -2.96 9.25 -9.61
C LYS A 130 -1.93 9.80 -10.60
N THR A 131 -1.74 11.12 -10.68
CA THR A 131 -0.68 11.71 -11.53
C THR A 131 0.74 11.38 -11.06
N LEU A 132 0.92 11.05 -9.77
CA LEU A 132 2.19 10.65 -9.19
C LEU A 132 2.44 9.13 -9.29
N GLY A 133 1.50 8.38 -9.85
CA GLY A 133 1.61 6.93 -10.05
C GLY A 133 0.98 6.08 -8.94
N PHE A 134 0.22 6.66 -8.03
CA PHE A 134 -0.59 5.88 -7.08
C PHE A 134 -1.87 5.35 -7.75
N THR A 135 -2.27 4.14 -7.40
CA THR A 135 -3.65 3.68 -7.51
C THR A 135 -4.40 4.00 -6.21
N TRP A 136 -5.72 4.12 -6.28
CA TRP A 136 -6.54 4.53 -5.14
C TRP A 136 -7.53 3.44 -4.73
N GLY A 137 -7.65 3.19 -3.42
CA GLY A 137 -8.55 2.18 -2.87
C GLY A 137 -10.02 2.50 -3.05
N GLY A 138 -10.39 3.76 -3.29
CA GLY A 138 -11.76 4.16 -3.62
C GLY A 138 -12.22 3.71 -5.03
N ASP A 139 -11.30 3.26 -5.89
CA ASP A 139 -11.64 2.67 -7.20
C ASP A 139 -11.99 1.17 -7.10
N TRP A 140 -11.83 0.54 -5.94
CA TRP A 140 -12.10 -0.89 -5.75
C TRP A 140 -13.58 -1.19 -5.47
N GLU A 141 -13.99 -2.44 -5.67
CA GLU A 141 -15.33 -2.92 -5.28
C GLU A 141 -15.57 -2.75 -3.77
N PHE A 142 -14.57 -3.15 -2.97
CA PHE A 142 -14.52 -2.88 -1.53
C PHE A 142 -13.66 -1.65 -1.29
N LYS A 143 -14.33 -0.50 -1.24
CA LYS A 143 -13.67 0.80 -1.21
C LYS A 143 -12.91 1.03 0.09
N ASP A 144 -11.66 1.43 -0.06
CA ASP A 144 -10.80 1.92 1.00
C ASP A 144 -10.37 3.35 0.65
N TYR A 145 -11.16 4.32 1.10
CA TYR A 145 -11.02 5.72 0.66
C TYR A 145 -9.67 6.36 1.04
N PRO A 146 -9.09 6.13 2.23
CA PRO A 146 -7.76 6.64 2.59
C PRO A 146 -6.61 6.03 1.78
N HIS A 147 -6.78 4.81 1.26
CA HIS A 147 -5.68 3.99 0.78
C HIS A 147 -5.15 4.42 -0.60
N LEU A 148 -3.85 4.63 -0.67
CA LEU A 148 -3.09 4.85 -1.90
C LEU A 148 -1.93 3.86 -1.98
N GLN A 149 -1.71 3.24 -3.14
CA GLN A 149 -0.58 2.30 -3.33
C GLN A 149 0.15 2.47 -4.65
N MET A 150 1.41 2.07 -4.66
CA MET A 150 2.22 1.89 -5.87
C MET A 150 2.67 0.42 -5.91
N ASP A 151 1.99 -0.42 -6.68
CA ASP A 151 2.28 -1.86 -6.73
C ASP A 151 3.43 -2.24 -7.68
N PHE A 152 3.83 -1.33 -8.57
CA PHE A 152 4.85 -1.57 -9.60
C PHE A 152 4.53 -2.78 -10.50
N GLY A 153 3.24 -3.10 -10.66
CA GLY A 153 2.77 -4.29 -11.38
C GLY A 153 2.94 -5.61 -10.63
N LEU A 154 3.34 -5.58 -9.35
CA LEU A 154 3.51 -6.77 -8.52
C LEU A 154 2.23 -7.07 -7.76
N SER A 155 1.77 -8.32 -7.83
CA SER A 155 0.64 -8.79 -7.02
C SER A 155 1.09 -9.14 -5.60
N MET A 156 0.12 -9.30 -4.68
CA MET A 156 0.41 -9.84 -3.34
C MET A 156 1.09 -11.21 -3.39
N ARG A 157 0.78 -12.03 -4.40
CA ARG A 157 1.44 -13.33 -4.58
C ARG A 157 2.92 -13.16 -4.91
N ASP A 158 3.26 -12.23 -5.77
CA ASP A 158 4.64 -11.98 -6.20
C ASP A 158 5.46 -11.46 -5.01
N LEU A 159 4.90 -10.51 -4.25
CA LEU A 159 5.53 -9.98 -3.04
C LEU A 159 5.75 -11.07 -1.98
N LYS A 160 4.78 -11.96 -1.77
CA LYS A 160 4.93 -13.11 -0.85
C LYS A 160 5.98 -14.12 -1.33
N ASN A 161 6.18 -14.24 -2.65
CA ASN A 161 7.23 -15.08 -3.24
C ASN A 161 8.60 -14.40 -3.27
N GLY A 162 8.73 -13.19 -2.72
CA GLY A 162 9.99 -12.48 -2.59
C GLY A 162 10.31 -11.51 -3.72
N GLU A 163 9.40 -11.30 -4.68
CA GLU A 163 9.57 -10.22 -5.65
C GLU A 163 9.49 -8.87 -4.95
N ARG A 164 10.28 -7.89 -5.42
CA ARG A 164 10.32 -6.54 -4.85
C ARG A 164 10.45 -5.54 -5.99
N PRO A 165 9.85 -4.35 -5.85
CA PRO A 165 10.07 -3.29 -6.82
C PRO A 165 11.55 -2.90 -6.85
N PRO A 166 12.05 -2.41 -8.00
CA PRO A 166 13.42 -1.97 -8.12
C PRO A 166 13.68 -0.81 -7.16
N LYS A 167 14.78 -0.89 -6.39
CA LYS A 167 15.31 0.28 -5.70
C LYS A 167 15.65 1.29 -6.79
N GLN A 168 15.00 2.46 -6.79
CA GLN A 168 15.43 3.55 -7.66
C GLN A 168 16.92 3.81 -7.39
N GLY A 169 17.68 3.94 -8.47
CA GLY A 169 19.12 4.20 -8.46
C GLY A 169 19.46 5.60 -8.02
#